data_AF-A0A963TCP4-F1
#
_entry.id   AF-A0A963TCP4-F1
#
_cell.length_a   1.000
_cell.length_b   1.000
_cell.length_c   1.000
_cell.angle_alpha   90.00
_cell.angle_beta   90.00
_cell.angle_gamma   90.00
#
_symmetry.space_group_name_H-M   'P 1'
#
loop_
_entity.id
_entity.type
_entity.pdbx_description
1 polymer ?
#
loop_
_entity_poly.entity_id
_entity_poly.type
_entity_poly.pdbx_seq_one_letter_code
_entity_poly.pdbx_strand_id
1 'polypeptide(L)'
;MFNLFRRDTGRQDAAYGLYNAIVRQARRPGFYLAWGVPDTVDGRFDMIAIHAHLVLRRLRRDHAATKDLAQALFDLMFADMDVNLRELGVGDMGMAKRIRKMAEGFFGRIAAYDRGLDEDPAGLRDSLHRNLFKAVESTDDQAERVADYMRATDALLAAQALDDLTAGRVAFPDAPPAPESPS
;
A
#
# COMPACT_ATOMS: atom_id res chain seq x y z
N MET A 1 11.24 -4.74 40.25
CA MET A 1 12.23 -4.61 39.16
C MET A 1 11.72 -5.42 37.97
N PHE A 2 11.66 -4.80 36.79
CA PHE A 2 11.44 -5.38 35.46
C PHE A 2 10.15 -6.17 35.17
N ASN A 3 9.21 -5.49 34.51
CA ASN A 3 8.31 -6.15 33.55
C ASN A 3 8.17 -5.30 32.27
N LEU A 4 9.32 -5.05 31.61
CA LEU A 4 9.42 -4.21 30.41
C LEU A 4 9.43 -4.99 29.08
N PHE A 5 9.24 -6.31 29.11
CA PHE A 5 9.35 -7.15 27.90
C PHE A 5 8.00 -7.56 27.27
N ARG A 6 6.86 -7.14 27.84
CA ARG A 6 5.53 -7.47 27.31
C ARG A 6 4.92 -6.38 26.39
N ARG A 7 5.69 -5.33 26.08
CA ARG A 7 5.18 -4.16 25.32
C ARG A 7 5.36 -4.24 23.80
N ASP A 8 6.16 -5.17 23.27
CA ASP A 8 6.45 -5.20 21.83
C ASP A 8 5.55 -6.15 21.03
N THR A 9 5.13 -7.28 21.60
CA THR A 9 4.38 -8.31 20.85
C THR A 9 3.06 -7.79 20.30
N GLY A 10 2.25 -7.09 21.11
CA GLY A 10 0.95 -6.59 20.67
C GLY A 10 1.04 -5.57 19.52
N ARG A 11 2.12 -4.77 19.48
CA ARG A 11 2.36 -3.82 18.39
C ARG A 11 2.80 -4.54 17.12
N GLN A 12 3.70 -5.51 17.24
CA GLN A 12 4.11 -6.34 16.11
C GLN A 12 2.89 -7.07 15.54
N ASP A 13 2.08 -7.70 16.39
CA ASP A 13 0.84 -8.37 15.99
C ASP A 13 -0.12 -7.42 15.27
N ALA A 14 -0.25 -6.18 15.76
CA ALA A 14 -1.05 -5.15 15.10
C ALA A 14 -0.48 -4.78 13.72
N ALA A 15 0.83 -4.56 13.60
CA ALA A 15 1.48 -4.27 12.34
C ALA A 15 1.30 -5.42 11.32
N TYR A 16 1.44 -6.67 11.78
CA TYR A 16 1.15 -7.86 10.98
C TYR A 16 -0.31 -7.91 10.53
N GLY A 17 -1.26 -7.61 11.42
CA GLY A 17 -2.69 -7.54 11.10
C GLY A 17 -2.99 -6.53 9.99
N LEU A 18 -2.47 -5.30 10.14
CA LEU A 18 -2.61 -4.25 9.13
C LEU A 18 -1.97 -4.66 7.80
N TYR A 19 -0.74 -5.17 7.83
CA TYR A 19 -0.01 -5.56 6.63
C TYR A 19 -0.68 -6.71 5.89
N ASN A 20 -1.17 -7.73 6.60
CA ASN A 20 -1.91 -8.83 5.99
C ASN A 20 -3.19 -8.35 5.32
N ALA A 21 -3.91 -7.41 5.93
CA ALA A 21 -5.10 -6.81 5.33
C ALA A 21 -4.73 -6.00 4.06
N ILE A 22 -3.66 -5.21 4.12
CA ILE A 22 -3.11 -4.47 2.97
C ILE A 22 -2.78 -5.42 1.82
N VAL A 23 -2.00 -6.49 2.08
CA VAL A 23 -1.58 -7.44 1.04
C VAL A 23 -2.79 -8.18 0.45
N ARG A 24 -3.74 -8.61 1.30
CA ARG A 24 -4.98 -9.26 0.85
C ARG A 24 -5.80 -8.35 -0.06
N GLN A 25 -5.94 -7.08 0.30
CA GLN A 25 -6.67 -6.10 -0.51
C GLN A 25 -5.92 -5.78 -1.80
N ALA A 26 -4.63 -5.44 -1.73
CA ALA A 26 -3.83 -5.07 -2.89
C ALA A 26 -3.76 -6.19 -3.93
N ARG A 27 -3.85 -7.47 -3.54
CA ARG A 27 -3.83 -8.63 -4.43
C ARG A 27 -5.21 -9.02 -4.99
N ARG A 28 -6.25 -8.23 -4.75
CA ARG A 28 -7.58 -8.51 -5.31
C ARG A 28 -7.54 -8.47 -6.85
N PRO A 29 -8.04 -9.51 -7.54
CA PRO A 29 -7.85 -9.67 -8.98
C PRO A 29 -8.46 -8.56 -9.83
N GLY A 30 -9.55 -7.91 -9.39
CA GLY A 30 -10.19 -6.85 -10.17
C GLY A 30 -9.30 -5.64 -10.45
N PHE A 31 -8.34 -5.32 -9.58
CA PHE A 31 -7.39 -4.21 -9.86
C PHE A 31 -6.60 -4.49 -11.14
N TYR A 32 -6.22 -5.73 -11.35
CA TYR A 32 -5.38 -6.16 -12.47
C TYR A 32 -6.24 -6.47 -13.70
N LEU A 33 -7.32 -7.23 -13.51
CA LEU A 33 -8.14 -7.75 -14.60
C LEU A 33 -9.17 -6.73 -15.11
N ALA A 34 -9.80 -5.96 -14.22
CA ALA A 34 -10.84 -5.00 -14.60
C ALA A 34 -10.29 -3.59 -14.77
N TRP A 35 -9.31 -3.17 -13.95
CA TRP A 35 -8.76 -1.81 -14.02
C TRP A 35 -7.40 -1.73 -14.73
N GLY A 36 -6.85 -2.87 -15.18
CA GLY A 36 -5.66 -2.91 -16.03
C GLY A 36 -4.35 -2.58 -15.32
N VAL A 37 -4.32 -2.61 -13.99
CA VAL A 37 -3.05 -2.49 -13.26
C VAL A 37 -2.11 -3.63 -13.71
N PRO A 38 -0.83 -3.36 -14.05
CA PRO A 38 0.07 -4.40 -14.52
C PRO A 38 0.21 -5.54 -13.50
N ASP A 39 -0.15 -6.77 -13.90
CA ASP A 39 0.03 -7.96 -13.06
C ASP A 39 1.49 -8.45 -13.11
N THR A 40 2.39 -7.62 -12.59
CA THR A 40 3.83 -7.86 -12.50
C THR A 40 4.30 -7.69 -11.06
N VAL A 41 5.54 -8.08 -10.76
CA VAL A 41 6.15 -7.86 -9.43
C VAL A 41 6.10 -6.37 -9.05
N ASP A 42 6.44 -5.49 -9.97
CA ASP A 42 6.48 -4.05 -9.72
C ASP A 42 5.06 -3.48 -9.57
N GLY A 43 4.10 -3.95 -10.38
CA GLY A 43 2.70 -3.51 -10.28
C GLY A 43 1.99 -3.99 -9.01
N ARG A 44 2.23 -5.24 -8.58
CA ARG A 44 1.73 -5.77 -7.30
C ARG A 44 2.35 -5.02 -6.12
N PHE A 45 3.64 -4.69 -6.20
CA PHE A 45 4.28 -3.85 -5.20
C PHE A 45 3.66 -2.46 -5.15
N ASP A 46 3.44 -1.81 -6.30
CA ASP A 46 2.84 -0.48 -6.34
C ASP A 46 1.43 -0.48 -5.72
N MET A 47 0.64 -1.54 -5.92
CA MET A 47 -0.65 -1.69 -5.23
C MET A 47 -0.52 -1.86 -3.72
N ILE A 48 0.42 -2.67 -3.24
CA ILE A 48 0.71 -2.80 -1.79
C ILE A 48 1.14 -1.45 -1.23
N ALA A 49 2.03 -0.74 -1.93
CA ALA A 49 2.56 0.54 -1.55
C ALA A 49 1.48 1.63 -1.47
N ILE A 50 0.55 1.68 -2.42
CA ILE A 50 -0.61 2.60 -2.38
C ILE A 50 -1.45 2.36 -1.12
N HIS A 51 -1.81 1.11 -0.83
CA HIS A 51 -2.62 0.78 0.33
C HIS A 51 -1.87 1.05 1.65
N ALA A 52 -0.59 0.69 1.73
CA ALA A 52 0.26 0.98 2.88
C ALA A 52 0.40 2.48 3.11
N HIS A 53 0.59 3.28 2.05
CA HIS A 53 0.64 4.73 2.13
C HIS A 53 -0.64 5.31 2.75
N LEU A 54 -1.82 4.86 2.31
CA LEU A 54 -3.11 5.34 2.83
C LEU A 54 -3.29 4.98 4.32
N VAL A 55 -2.89 3.77 4.74
CA VAL A 55 -2.91 3.38 6.16
C VAL A 55 -1.92 4.22 6.98
N LEU A 56 -0.69 4.42 6.49
CA LEU A 56 0.31 5.26 7.15
C LEU A 56 -0.15 6.72 7.26
N ARG A 57 -0.79 7.25 6.23
CA ARG A 57 -1.41 8.58 6.22
C ARG A 57 -2.50 8.70 7.29
N ARG A 58 -3.35 7.68 7.44
CA ARG A 58 -4.33 7.61 8.54
C ARG A 58 -3.67 7.57 9.92
N LEU A 59 -2.65 6.73 10.10
CA LEU A 59 -1.93 6.63 11.38
C LEU A 59 -1.25 7.96 11.74
N ARG A 60 -0.70 8.69 10.76
CA ARG A 60 -0.03 9.98 10.95
C ARG A 60 -0.91 11.06 11.58
N ARG A 61 -2.25 10.96 11.46
CA ARG A 61 -3.19 11.88 12.13
C ARG A 61 -3.13 11.81 13.66
N ASP A 62 -2.80 10.63 14.19
CA ASP A 62 -2.68 10.35 15.63
C ASP A 62 -1.21 10.03 16.00
N HIS A 63 -0.25 10.72 15.37
CA HIS A 63 1.17 10.36 15.36
C HIS A 63 1.75 10.06 16.76
N ALA A 64 1.36 10.82 17.79
CA ALA A 64 1.84 10.60 19.15
C ALA A 64 1.51 9.19 19.68
N ALA A 65 0.37 8.62 19.28
CA ALA A 65 -0.08 7.28 19.66
C ALA A 65 0.39 6.20 18.67
N THR A 66 0.64 6.55 17.41
CA THR A 66 0.80 5.57 16.32
C THR A 66 2.18 5.51 15.69
N LYS A 67 3.11 6.44 16.01
CA LYS A 67 4.44 6.51 15.36
C LYS A 67 5.16 5.15 15.30
N ASP A 68 5.05 4.42 16.40
CA ASP A 68 5.72 3.15 16.63
C ASP A 68 5.07 2.01 15.82
N LEU A 69 3.74 2.05 15.66
CA LEU A 69 2.98 1.13 14.82
C LEU A 69 3.21 1.43 13.33
N ALA A 70 3.25 2.71 12.96
CA ALA A 70 3.53 3.15 11.61
C ALA A 70 4.94 2.71 11.17
N GLN A 71 5.94 2.84 12.05
CA GLN A 71 7.29 2.34 11.81
C GLN A 71 7.29 0.81 11.63
N ALA A 72 6.64 0.06 12.53
CA ALA A 72 6.57 -1.40 12.44
C ALA A 72 5.89 -1.88 11.15
N LEU A 73 4.80 -1.22 10.72
CA LEU A 73 4.13 -1.50 9.45
C LEU A 73 5.05 -1.25 8.25
N PHE A 74 5.76 -0.12 8.27
CA PHE A 74 6.71 0.24 7.23
C PHE A 74 7.86 -0.78 7.14
N ASP A 75 8.46 -1.14 8.28
CA ASP A 75 9.56 -2.10 8.36
C ASP A 75 9.12 -3.47 7.84
N LEU A 76 7.92 -3.92 8.21
CA LEU A 76 7.35 -5.18 7.76
C LEU A 76 7.14 -5.21 6.24
N MET A 77 6.60 -4.13 5.66
CA MET A 77 6.42 -4.02 4.21
C MET A 77 7.75 -4.15 3.46
N PHE A 78 8.81 -3.49 3.94
CA PHE A 78 10.12 -3.56 3.31
C PHE A 78 10.82 -4.91 3.50
N ALA A 79 10.67 -5.53 4.67
CA ALA A 79 11.18 -6.87 4.92
C ALA A 79 10.51 -7.92 4.00
N ASP A 80 9.17 -7.87 3.87
CA ASP A 80 8.44 -8.76 2.97
C ASP A 80 8.82 -8.53 1.49
N MET A 81 9.02 -7.27 1.08
CA MET A 81 9.52 -6.97 -0.27
C MET A 81 10.90 -7.59 -0.52
N ASP A 82 11.84 -7.46 0.43
CA ASP A 82 13.20 -8.04 0.31
C ASP A 82 13.14 -9.57 0.15
N VAL A 83 12.32 -10.25 0.97
CA VAL A 83 12.12 -11.71 0.90
C VAL A 83 11.54 -12.12 -0.46
N ASN A 84 10.38 -11.58 -0.85
CA ASN A 84 9.71 -11.96 -2.10
C ASN A 84 10.61 -11.72 -3.32
N LEU A 85 11.38 -10.63 -3.33
CA LEU A 85 12.28 -10.31 -4.44
C LEU A 85 13.46 -11.29 -4.50
N ARG A 86 14.04 -11.68 -3.37
CA ARG A 86 15.12 -12.68 -3.32
C ARG A 86 14.66 -14.07 -3.75
N GLU A 87 13.45 -14.46 -3.38
CA GLU A 87 12.86 -15.74 -3.77
C GLU A 87 12.66 -15.82 -5.29
N LEU A 88 12.26 -14.72 -5.93
CA LEU A 88 12.12 -14.65 -7.39
C LEU A 88 13.45 -14.62 -8.14
N GLY A 89 14.55 -14.27 -7.46
CA GLY A 89 15.84 -13.96 -8.07
C GLY A 89 17.01 -14.72 -7.45
N VAL A 90 16.81 -16.00 -7.10
CA VAL A 90 17.81 -16.86 -6.44
C VAL A 90 19.22 -16.66 -7.05
N GLY A 91 20.05 -15.85 -6.36
CA GLY A 91 21.51 -15.79 -6.55
C GLY A 91 22.17 -14.53 -7.11
N ASP A 92 21.46 -13.45 -7.52
CA ASP A 92 22.10 -12.48 -8.44
C ASP A 92 22.55 -11.10 -7.87
N MET A 93 23.70 -10.64 -8.39
CA MET A 93 24.32 -9.34 -8.11
C MET A 93 23.45 -8.20 -8.68
N GLY A 94 22.50 -7.70 -7.89
CA GLY A 94 21.66 -6.57 -8.30
C GLY A 94 20.41 -6.35 -7.46
N MET A 95 20.04 -7.33 -6.63
CA MET A 95 18.81 -7.29 -5.82
C MET A 95 18.75 -6.09 -4.88
N ALA A 96 19.85 -5.80 -4.16
CA ALA A 96 19.92 -4.64 -3.27
C ALA A 96 19.66 -3.31 -4.02
N LYS A 97 20.16 -3.20 -5.27
CA LYS A 97 19.92 -2.03 -6.12
C LYS A 97 18.46 -1.94 -6.57
N ARG A 98 17.82 -3.08 -6.88
CA ARG A 98 16.39 -3.14 -7.24
C ARG A 98 15.49 -2.73 -6.08
N ILE A 99 15.70 -3.31 -4.90
CA ILE A 99 14.99 -2.98 -3.65
C ILE A 99 15.10 -1.49 -3.37
N ARG A 100 16.32 -0.93 -3.44
CA ARG A 100 16.56 0.49 -3.25
C ARG A 100 15.79 1.35 -4.24
N LYS A 101 15.80 0.99 -5.53
CA LYS A 101 15.05 1.74 -6.56
C LYS A 101 13.54 1.70 -6.31
N MET A 102 13.00 0.57 -5.85
CA MET A 102 11.58 0.45 -5.49
C MET A 102 11.26 1.30 -4.26
N ALA A 103 12.13 1.33 -3.26
CA ALA A 103 12.02 2.21 -2.09
C ALA A 103 12.03 3.69 -2.49
N GLU A 104 12.99 4.12 -3.30
CA GLU A 104 13.11 5.49 -3.81
C GLU A 104 11.87 5.88 -4.63
N GLY A 105 11.39 4.97 -5.49
CA GLY A 105 10.14 5.13 -6.21
C GLY A 105 8.95 5.33 -5.28
N PHE A 106 8.82 4.50 -4.24
CA PHE A 106 7.77 4.64 -3.25
C PHE A 106 7.81 6.02 -2.57
N PHE A 107 8.94 6.40 -1.99
CA PHE A 107 9.08 7.67 -1.28
C PHE A 107 8.88 8.89 -2.20
N GLY A 108 9.36 8.82 -3.44
CA GLY A 108 9.17 9.89 -4.43
C GLY A 108 7.71 10.12 -4.81
N ARG A 109 6.86 9.08 -4.69
CA ARG A 109 5.43 9.15 -5.02
C ARG A 109 4.57 9.60 -3.86
N ILE A 110 4.96 9.32 -2.61
CA ILE A 110 4.17 9.68 -1.41
C ILE A 110 3.76 11.15 -1.44
N ALA A 111 4.69 12.06 -1.72
CA ALA A 111 4.40 13.50 -1.75
C ALA A 111 3.41 13.88 -2.88
N ALA A 112 3.47 13.19 -4.03
CA ALA A 112 2.55 13.42 -5.14
C ALA A 112 1.16 12.86 -4.83
N TYR A 113 1.07 11.71 -4.16
CA TYR A 113 -0.18 11.12 -3.73
C TYR A 113 -0.83 11.91 -2.59
N ASP A 114 -0.06 12.34 -1.58
CA ASP A 114 -0.54 13.21 -0.51
C ASP A 114 -1.13 14.50 -1.09
N ARG A 115 -0.39 15.22 -1.95
CA ARG A 115 -0.91 16.43 -2.63
C ARG A 115 -2.14 16.14 -3.47
N GLY A 116 -2.12 15.03 -4.20
CA GLY A 116 -3.23 14.65 -5.07
C GLY A 116 -4.52 14.31 -4.32
N LEU A 117 -4.40 13.77 -3.10
CA LEU A 117 -5.52 13.48 -2.22
C LEU A 117 -6.05 14.75 -1.52
N ASP A 118 -5.17 15.69 -1.16
CA ASP A 118 -5.52 16.88 -0.39
C ASP A 118 -6.03 18.04 -1.25
N GLU A 119 -5.37 18.32 -2.38
CA GLU A 119 -5.49 19.60 -3.08
C GLU A 119 -5.67 19.46 -4.60
N ASP A 120 -5.10 18.43 -5.22
CA ASP A 120 -4.98 18.31 -6.67
C ASP A 120 -5.47 16.95 -7.22
N PRO A 121 -6.80 16.74 -7.33
CA PRO A 121 -7.36 15.50 -7.86
C PRO A 121 -6.83 15.10 -9.25
N ALA A 122 -6.64 16.07 -10.14
CA ALA A 122 -6.11 15.83 -11.48
C ALA A 122 -4.64 15.39 -11.41
N GLY A 123 -3.84 16.02 -10.55
CA GLY A 123 -2.45 15.64 -10.29
C GLY A 123 -2.29 14.24 -9.71
N LEU A 124 -3.28 13.73 -8.96
CA LEU A 124 -3.30 12.33 -8.51
C LEU A 124 -3.38 11.38 -9.70
N ARG A 125 -4.35 11.57 -10.59
CA ARG A 125 -4.53 10.77 -11.81
C ARG A 125 -3.26 10.77 -12.66
N ASP A 126 -2.69 11.94 -12.93
CA ASP A 126 -1.48 12.06 -13.74
C ASP A 126 -0.28 11.37 -13.07
N SER A 127 -0.22 11.38 -11.73
CA SER A 127 0.80 10.64 -10.98
C SER A 127 0.61 9.13 -11.08
N LEU A 128 -0.62 8.64 -11.13
CA LEU A 128 -0.91 7.22 -11.33
C LEU A 128 -0.49 6.75 -12.73
N HIS A 129 -0.72 7.54 -13.78
CA HIS A 129 -0.21 7.24 -15.12
C HIS A 129 1.31 7.07 -15.14
N ARG A 130 2.04 8.03 -14.56
CA ARG A 130 3.52 8.04 -14.58
C ARG A 130 4.14 6.92 -13.74
N ASN A 131 3.41 6.39 -12.76
CA ASN A 131 3.96 5.47 -11.77
C ASN A 131 3.33 4.09 -11.87
N LEU A 132 2.04 3.96 -11.54
CA LEU A 132 1.34 2.67 -11.48
C LEU A 132 1.21 2.04 -12.88
N PHE A 133 0.89 2.84 -13.88
CA PHE A 133 0.74 2.39 -15.26
C PHE A 133 2.00 2.59 -16.10
N LYS A 134 3.15 2.91 -15.51
CA LYS A 134 4.38 3.23 -16.26
C LYS A 134 4.79 2.18 -17.32
N ALA A 135 4.50 0.91 -17.04
CA ALA A 135 4.91 -0.21 -17.89
C ALA A 135 3.89 -0.57 -18.98
N VAL A 136 2.71 0.06 -19.01
CA VAL A 136 1.62 -0.26 -19.94
C VAL A 136 0.97 1.03 -20.45
N GLU A 137 0.35 0.97 -21.61
CA GLU A 137 -0.54 2.05 -22.02
C GLU A 137 -1.82 1.97 -21.17
N SER A 138 -2.22 3.11 -20.59
CA SER A 138 -3.46 3.21 -19.81
C SER A 138 -4.28 4.40 -20.26
N THR A 139 -5.59 4.25 -20.16
CA THR A 139 -6.57 5.31 -20.40
C THR A 139 -6.75 6.18 -19.16
N ASP A 140 -7.19 7.43 -19.37
CA ASP A 140 -7.54 8.35 -18.27
C ASP A 140 -8.57 7.70 -17.33
N ASP A 141 -9.55 6.97 -17.87
CA ASP A 141 -10.55 6.23 -17.10
C ASP A 141 -9.95 5.19 -16.15
N GLN A 142 -8.89 4.49 -16.54
CA GLN A 142 -8.23 3.50 -15.68
C GLN A 142 -7.51 4.18 -14.52
N ALA A 143 -6.80 5.27 -14.78
CA ALA A 143 -6.13 6.04 -13.73
C ALA A 143 -7.14 6.73 -12.81
N GLU A 144 -8.24 7.27 -13.35
CA GLU A 144 -9.29 7.92 -12.57
C GLU A 144 -9.99 6.93 -11.64
N ARG A 145 -10.29 5.70 -12.08
CA ARG A 145 -10.85 4.65 -11.21
C ARG A 145 -9.97 4.34 -10.00
N VAL A 146 -8.65 4.29 -10.21
CA VAL A 146 -7.70 4.09 -9.10
C VAL A 146 -7.65 5.33 -8.20
N ALA A 147 -7.68 6.55 -8.76
CA ALA A 147 -7.73 7.80 -8.00
C ALA A 147 -9.00 7.90 -7.14
N ASP A 148 -10.16 7.58 -7.70
CA ASP A 148 -11.45 7.48 -7.00
C ASP A 148 -11.39 6.48 -5.86
N TYR A 149 -10.84 5.29 -6.12
CA TYR A 149 -10.64 4.29 -5.10
C TYR A 149 -9.72 4.77 -3.97
N MET A 150 -8.61 5.45 -4.30
CA MET A 150 -7.70 6.02 -3.29
C MET A 150 -8.41 7.07 -2.43
N ARG A 151 -9.22 7.95 -3.03
CA ARG A 151 -10.02 8.95 -2.30
C ARG A 151 -11.06 8.30 -1.39
N ALA A 152 -11.80 7.32 -1.91
CA ALA A 152 -12.78 6.56 -1.13
C ALA A 152 -12.12 5.81 0.04
N THR A 153 -10.94 5.25 -0.20
CA THR A 153 -10.14 4.57 0.83
C THR A 153 -9.63 5.54 1.88
N ASP A 154 -9.09 6.71 1.51
CA ASP A 154 -8.64 7.74 2.46
C ASP A 154 -9.79 8.20 3.36
N ALA A 155 -10.96 8.47 2.78
CA ALA A 155 -12.16 8.85 3.52
C ALA A 155 -12.64 7.74 4.49
N LEU A 156 -12.65 6.48 4.03
CA LEU A 156 -13.06 5.33 4.84
C LEU A 156 -12.07 5.05 5.98
N LEU A 157 -10.77 5.18 5.72
CA LEU A 157 -9.74 5.03 6.76
C LEU A 157 -9.82 6.17 7.79
N ALA A 158 -10.07 7.41 7.34
CA ALA A 158 -10.27 8.57 8.22
C ALA A 158 -11.42 8.36 9.21
N ALA A 159 -12.46 7.62 8.82
CA ALA A 159 -13.60 7.29 9.67
C ALA A 159 -13.37 6.11 10.63
N GLN A 160 -12.31 5.32 10.46
CA GLN A 160 -12.03 4.17 11.32
C GLN A 160 -11.47 4.58 12.69
N ALA A 161 -11.92 3.86 13.72
CA ALA A 161 -11.48 4.07 15.10
C ALA A 161 -10.00 3.73 15.25
N LEU A 162 -9.29 4.56 16.01
CA LEU A 162 -7.87 4.34 16.29
C LEU A 162 -7.63 3.00 17.03
N ASP A 163 -8.57 2.60 17.89
CA ASP A 163 -8.52 1.35 18.64
C ASP A 163 -8.54 0.11 17.73
N ASP A 164 -9.21 0.18 16.58
CA ASP A 164 -9.19 -0.90 15.59
C ASP A 164 -7.82 -0.98 14.91
N LEU A 165 -7.29 0.15 14.46
CA LEU A 165 -6.00 0.21 13.78
C LEU A 165 -4.86 -0.25 14.71
N THR A 166 -4.87 0.20 15.96
CA THR A 166 -3.88 -0.19 16.97
C THR A 166 -4.01 -1.65 17.42
N ALA A 167 -5.14 -2.28 17.14
CA ALA A 167 -5.35 -3.71 17.31
C ALA A 167 -5.18 -4.52 16.01
N GLY A 168 -4.62 -3.92 14.96
CA GLY A 168 -4.31 -4.59 13.70
C GLY A 168 -5.49 -4.81 12.76
N ARG A 169 -6.63 -4.16 13.00
CA ARG A 169 -7.84 -4.27 12.18
C ARG A 169 -7.97 -3.04 11.30
N VAL A 170 -8.12 -3.26 10.00
CA VAL A 170 -8.38 -2.22 9.02
C VAL A 170 -9.36 -2.74 7.97
N ALA A 171 -10.35 -1.92 7.63
CA ALA A 171 -11.25 -2.15 6.52
C ALA A 171 -10.83 -1.33 5.30
N PHE A 172 -11.06 -1.89 4.12
CA PHE A 172 -10.90 -1.22 2.83
C PHE A 172 -12.25 -1.20 2.10
N PRO A 173 -12.48 -0.28 1.16
CA PRO A 173 -13.61 -0.38 0.24
C PRO A 173 -13.55 -1.71 -0.53
N ASP A 174 -14.68 -2.12 -1.09
CA ASP A 174 -14.70 -3.27 -1.98
C ASP A 174 -13.72 -3.06 -3.14
N ALA A 175 -12.85 -4.05 -3.35
CA ALA A 175 -12.06 -4.08 -4.56
C ALA A 175 -12.98 -4.27 -5.77
N PRO A 176 -12.61 -3.75 -6.95
CA PRO A 176 -13.34 -4.02 -8.17
C PRO A 176 -13.59 -5.52 -8.35
N PRO A 177 -14.78 -5.90 -8.86
CA PRO A 177 -15.06 -7.30 -9.15
C PRO A 177 -14.06 -7.82 -10.17
N ALA A 178 -13.66 -9.08 -10.02
CA ALA A 178 -12.99 -9.76 -11.12
C ALA A 178 -13.99 -9.87 -12.28
N PRO A 179 -13.57 -9.65 -13.54
CA PRO A 179 -14.42 -10.01 -14.66
C PRO A 179 -14.78 -11.49 -14.56
N GLU A 180 -16.06 -11.81 -14.76
CA GLU A 180 -16.51 -13.19 -14.79
C GLU A 180 -15.75 -13.92 -15.90
N SER A 181 -15.16 -15.09 -15.59
CA SER A 181 -14.59 -15.95 -16.63
C SER A 181 -15.71 -16.28 -17.62
N PRO A 182 -15.51 -16.08 -18.94
CA PRO A 182 -16.50 -16.53 -19.90
C PRO A 182 -16.70 -18.04 -19.73
N SER A 183 -17.95 -18.44 -19.49
CA SER A 183 -18.37 -19.84 -19.39
C SER A 183 -18.27 -20.56 -20.74
#